data_AF-A0AAX3ZZP1-F1
#
_entry.id   AF-A0AAX3ZZP1-F1
#
_cell.length_a   1.000
_cell.length_b   1.000
_cell.length_c   1.000
_cell.angle_alpha   90.00
_cell.angle_beta   90.00
_cell.angle_gamma   90.00
#
_symmetry.space_group_name_H-M   'P 1'
#
loop_
_entity.id
_entity.type
_entity.pdbx_description
1 polymer ?
#
loop_
_entity_poly.entity_id
_entity_poly.type
_entity_poly.pdbx_seq_one_letter_code
_entity_poly.pdbx_strand_id
1 'polypeptide(L)' 'MNDNRKELLAHALRWAPYGGGTEDILPLFGLSISEYHRRLSALLETSHSASIDPQTVTHLRDQCRKYLLVRTR' A
#
# COMPACT_ATOMS: atom_id res chain seq x y z
N MET A 1 19.15 5.89 5.79
CA MET A 1 19.08 4.41 5.70
C MET A 1 17.61 4.06 5.47
N ASN A 2 17.31 3.57 4.27
CA ASN A 2 16.04 3.75 3.55
C ASN A 2 14.80 3.37 4.36
N ASP A 3 13.97 4.38 4.62
CA ASP A 3 12.63 4.19 5.18
C ASP A 3 11.69 3.70 4.07
N ASN A 4 11.97 2.50 3.55
CA ASN A 4 11.15 1.82 2.54
C ASN A 4 9.67 1.84 2.94
N ARG A 5 9.38 1.82 4.24
CA ARG A 5 8.03 1.82 4.80
C ARG A 5 7.31 3.15 4.58
N LYS A 6 7.96 4.28 4.86
CA LYS A 6 7.41 5.61 4.57
C LYS A 6 7.25 5.85 3.07
N GLU A 7 8.17 5.37 2.25
CA GLU A 7 8.07 5.53 0.79
C GLU A 7 6.92 4.70 0.20
N LEU A 8 6.74 3.45 0.66
CA LEU A 8 5.59 2.63 0.33
C LEU A 8 4.27 3.32 0.73
N LEU A 9 4.23 3.88 1.95
CA LEU A 9 3.04 4.56 2.44
C LEU A 9 2.75 5.86 1.70
N ALA A 10 3.78 6.67 1.41
CA ALA A 10 3.65 7.91 0.65
C ALA A 10 3.18 7.66 -0.78
N HIS A 11 3.70 6.61 -1.45
CA HIS A 11 3.22 6.18 -2.75
C HIS A 11 1.74 5.76 -2.67
N ALA A 12 1.40 4.91 -1.71
CA ALA A 12 0.01 4.47 -1.53
C ALA A 12 -0.95 5.64 -1.29
N LEU A 13 -0.57 6.63 -0.46
CA LEU A 13 -1.37 7.82 -0.19
C LEU A 13 -1.54 8.69 -1.44
N ARG A 14 -0.48 8.86 -2.22
CA ARG A 14 -0.52 9.63 -3.47
C ARG A 14 -1.49 9.01 -4.49
N TRP A 15 -1.55 7.69 -4.56
CA TRP A 15 -2.34 6.95 -5.54
C TRP A 15 -3.70 6.47 -5.00
N ALA A 16 -3.99 6.65 -3.72
CA ALA A 16 -5.26 6.30 -3.10
C ALA A 16 -6.49 6.84 -3.86
N PRO A 17 -6.55 8.12 -4.30
CA PRO A 17 -7.70 8.64 -5.04
C PRO A 17 -7.81 8.11 -6.48
N TYR A 18 -6.73 7.53 -7.02
CA TYR A 18 -6.66 7.05 -8.40
C TYR A 18 -6.71 5.52 -8.54
N GLY A 19 -6.83 4.79 -7.43
CA GLY A 19 -6.94 3.32 -7.44
C GLY A 19 -5.61 2.56 -7.34
N GLY A 20 -4.56 3.15 -6.76
CA GLY A 20 -3.43 2.37 -6.21
C GLY A 20 -2.13 2.34 -7.02
N GLY A 21 -2.07 2.95 -8.22
CA GLY A 21 -0.80 3.25 -8.92
C GLY A 21 0.13 2.05 -9.10
N THR A 22 -0.42 0.92 -9.59
CA THR A 22 0.29 -0.36 -9.59
C THR A 22 1.38 -0.50 -10.65
N GLU A 23 1.31 0.31 -11.71
CA GLU A 23 2.29 0.33 -12.81
C GLU A 23 3.68 0.79 -12.34
N ASP A 24 3.74 1.71 -11.40
CA ASP A 24 4.98 2.25 -10.86
C ASP A 24 5.63 1.37 -9.77
N ILE A 25 4.91 0.37 -9.26
CA ILE A 25 5.36 -0.41 -8.11
C ILE A 25 6.65 -1.19 -8.42
N LEU A 26 6.69 -1.86 -9.57
CA LEU A 26 7.84 -2.65 -9.99
C LEU A 26 9.07 -1.77 -10.30
N PRO A 27 8.97 -0.71 -11.13
CA PRO A 27 10.14 0.12 -11.44
C PRO A 27 10.65 0.94 -10.23
N LEU A 28 9.77 1.37 -9.32
CA LEU A 28 10.19 2.19 -8.17
C LEU A 28 10.68 1.35 -6.98
N PHE A 29 10.05 0.21 -6.70
CA PHE A 29 10.33 -0.55 -5.47
C PHE A 29 10.96 -1.92 -5.73
N GLY A 30 10.99 -2.39 -6.98
CA GLY A 30 11.45 -3.74 -7.32
C GLY A 30 10.58 -4.84 -6.70
N LEU A 31 9.33 -4.53 -6.34
CA LEU A 31 8.39 -5.45 -5.70
C LEU A 31 7.32 -5.89 -6.69
N SER A 32 6.85 -7.13 -6.56
CA SER A 32 5.59 -7.54 -7.17
C SER A 32 4.43 -6.79 -6.51
N ILE A 33 3.35 -6.55 -7.25
CA ILE A 33 2.13 -5.88 -6.75
C ILE A 33 1.63 -6.53 -5.45
N SER A 34 1.64 -7.86 -5.36
CA SER A 34 1.21 -8.58 -4.13
C SER A 34 2.18 -8.43 -2.96
N GLU A 35 3.49 -8.30 -3.21
CA GLU A 35 4.48 -8.09 -2.16
C GLU A 35 4.38 -6.66 -1.62
N TYR A 36 4.19 -5.68 -2.51
CA TYR A 36 3.90 -4.30 -2.15
C TYR A 36 2.67 -4.19 -1.24
N HIS A 37 1.54 -4.76 -1.65
CA HIS A 37 0.29 -4.69 -0.87
C HIS A 37 0.36 -5.49 0.45
N ARG A 38 1.13 -6.59 0.51
CA ARG A 38 1.39 -7.28 1.79
C ARG A 38 2.15 -6.41 2.76
N ARG A 39 3.23 -5.76 2.30
CA ARG A 39 4.02 -4.85 3.14
C ARG A 39 3.21 -3.65 3.57
N LEU A 40 2.46 -3.03 2.65
CA LEU A 40 1.58 -1.91 2.96
C LEU A 40 0.51 -2.30 4.00
N SER A 41 -0.12 -3.46 3.86
CA SER A 41 -1.09 -3.95 4.85
C SER A 41 -0.45 -4.11 6.22
N ALA A 42 0.74 -4.70 6.33
CA ALA A 42 1.45 -4.85 7.60
C ALA A 42 1.80 -3.49 8.24
N LEU A 43 2.08 -2.47 7.43
CA LEU A 43 2.30 -1.10 7.91
C LEU A 43 1.03 -0.47 8.46
N LEU A 44 -0.09 -0.67 7.77
CA LEU A 44 -1.39 -0.12 8.18
C LEU A 44 -1.92 -0.77 9.48
N GLU A 45 -1.55 -2.02 9.74
CA GLU A 45 -1.86 -2.74 10.97
C GLU A 45 -0.97 -2.31 12.16
N THR A 46 0.18 -1.68 11.88
CA THR A 46 1.09 -1.15 12.90
C THR A 46 0.70 0.29 13.24
N SER A 47 1.00 0.77 14.47
CA SER A 47 0.68 2.13 14.97
C SER A 47 1.21 3.32 14.14
N HIS A 48 1.86 3.08 12.98
CA HIS A 48 2.21 4.11 12.00
C HIS A 48 1.00 4.76 11.32
N SER A 49 -0.19 4.15 11.42
CA SER A 49 -1.44 4.70 10.89
C SER A 49 -2.06 5.79 11.76
N ALA A 50 -1.56 6.00 12.99
CA ALA A 50 -2.18 6.93 13.95
C ALA A 50 -2.17 8.40 13.49
N SER A 51 -1.30 8.76 12.55
CA SER A 51 -1.21 10.10 11.97
C SER A 51 -1.91 10.24 10.61
N ILE A 52 -2.53 9.17 10.10
CA ILE A 52 -3.24 9.17 8.81
C ILE A 52 -4.74 9.24 9.08
N ASP A 53 -5.44 9.99 8.24
CA ASP A 53 -6.89 10.05 8.24
C ASP A 53 -7.53 8.62 8.22
N PRO A 54 -8.47 8.31 9.14
CA PRO A 54 -9.07 6.98 9.25
C PRO A 54 -9.80 6.51 7.99
N GLN A 55 -10.40 7.43 7.23
CA GLN A 55 -11.09 7.11 5.99
C GLN A 55 -10.08 6.66 4.91
N THR A 56 -8.94 7.36 4.84
CA THR A 56 -7.82 7.02 3.95
C THR A 56 -7.22 5.66 4.32
N VAL A 57 -7.02 5.38 5.60
CA VAL A 57 -6.55 4.06 6.08
C VAL A 57 -7.53 2.95 5.67
N THR A 58 -8.82 3.19 5.83
CA THR A 58 -9.88 2.24 5.45
C THR A 58 -9.86 1.97 3.95
N HIS A 59 -9.73 3.02 3.14
CA HIS A 59 -9.65 2.90 1.69
C HIS A 59 -8.41 2.11 1.25
N LEU A 60 -7.24 2.39 1.83
CA LEU A 60 -6.01 1.66 1.54
C LEU A 60 -6.07 0.20 1.95
N ARG A 61 -6.73 -0.11 3.07
CA ARG A 61 -6.94 -1.50 3.52
C ARG A 61 -7.85 -2.26 2.55
N ASP A 62 -8.92 -1.64 2.05
CA ASP A 62 -9.79 -2.23 1.03
C ASP A 62 -9.04 -2.51 -0.28
N GLN A 63 -8.22 -1.56 -0.72
CA GLN A 63 -7.35 -1.74 -1.89
C GLN A 63 -6.38 -2.92 -1.69
N CYS A 64 -5.67 -2.97 -0.55
CA CYS A 64 -4.80 -4.10 -0.24
C CYS A 64 -5.56 -5.43 -0.30
N ARG A 65 -6.76 -5.49 0.28
CA ARG A 65 -7.59 -6.69 0.25
C ARG A 65 -7.93 -7.12 -1.18
N LYS A 66 -8.34 -6.20 -2.06
CA LYS A 66 -8.65 -6.48 -3.47
C LYS A 66 -7.45 -7.09 -4.20
N TYR A 67 -6.27 -6.49 -4.08
CA TYR A 67 -5.06 -6.97 -4.74
C TYR A 67 -4.52 -8.29 -4.16
N LEU A 68 -4.76 -8.56 -2.88
CA LEU A 68 -4.38 -9.83 -2.25
C LEU A 68 -5.36 -10.98 -2.57
N LEU A 69 -6.63 -10.67 -2.80
CA LEU A 69 -7.66 -11.65 -3.20
C LEU A 69 -7.54 -12.08 -4.66
N VAL A 70 -7.02 -11.22 -5.54
CA VAL A 70 -6.74 -11.54 -6.97
C VAL A 70 -5.74 -12.70 -7.14
N ARG A 71 -5.06 -13.14 -6.07
CA ARG A 71 -4.12 -14.26 -6.08
C ARG A 71 -4.77 -15.66 -6.19
N THR A 72 -6.10 -15.74 -6.27
CA THR A 72 -6.81 -17.02 -6.34
C THR A 72 -7.53 -17.17 -7.69
N ARG A 73 -6.78 -17.29 -8.80
CA ARG A 73 -7.24 -18.01 -9.98
C ARG A 73 -6.07 -18.49 -10.85
#